data_AF-A0A3B9K0I2-F1
#
_entry.id   AF-A0A3B9K0I2-F1
#
_cell.length_a   1.000
_cell.length_b   1.000
_cell.length_c   1.000
_cell.angle_alpha   90.00
_cell.angle_beta   90.00
_cell.angle_gamma   90.00
#
_symmetry.space_group_name_H-M   'P 1'
#
loop_
_entity.id
_entity.type
_entity.pdbx_description
1 polymer ?
#
loop_
_entity_poly.entity_id
_entity_poly.type
_entity_poly.pdbx_seq_one_letter_code
_entity_poly.pdbx_strand_id
1 'polypeptide(L)'
;MSIHIGAEPGEIAETVLLPGDPLRAKWIAETFFENPVQYNSVRNMFGFTGTYNGQRVSVQGTGMGAPSIGIYAHELFEDFGVQKAIRVGTSGGLAPTKLRDVVIAMTSST
;
A
#
# COMPACT_ATOMS: atom_id res chain seq x y z
N MET A 1 13.72 3.96 -9.69
CA MET A 1 12.76 3.27 -10.57
C MET A 1 13.06 1.78 -10.58
N SER A 2 12.07 0.96 -10.29
CA SER A 2 12.13 -0.51 -10.33
C SER A 2 11.34 -1.07 -11.53
N ILE A 3 11.16 -2.38 -11.63
CA ILE A 3 10.45 -3.02 -12.74
C ILE A 3 8.94 -2.72 -12.70
N HIS A 4 8.33 -2.66 -11.50
CA HIS A 4 6.88 -2.49 -11.33
C HIS A 4 6.49 -1.17 -10.66
N ILE A 5 7.46 -0.38 -10.21
CA ILE A 5 7.22 0.93 -9.59
C ILE A 5 8.05 2.01 -10.30
N GLY A 6 7.34 2.90 -10.98
CA GLY A 6 7.88 4.01 -11.76
C GLY A 6 8.41 5.21 -10.95
N ALA A 7 8.68 5.03 -9.64
CA ALA A 7 9.08 6.12 -8.77
C ALA A 7 10.57 6.46 -8.87
N GLU A 8 10.90 7.72 -8.62
CA GLU A 8 12.26 8.17 -8.40
C GLU A 8 12.71 7.93 -6.94
N PRO A 9 14.02 7.79 -6.69
CA PRO A 9 14.55 7.66 -5.33
C PRO A 9 14.06 8.80 -4.42
N GLY A 10 13.53 8.44 -3.26
CA GLY A 10 13.03 9.39 -2.27
C GLY A 10 11.60 9.91 -2.52
N GLU A 11 10.89 9.45 -3.56
CA GLU A 11 9.46 9.77 -3.76
C GLU A 11 8.53 8.99 -2.85
N ILE A 12 8.92 7.78 -2.45
CA ILE A 12 8.17 6.91 -1.55
C ILE A 12 8.63 7.16 -0.10
N ALA A 13 7.68 7.28 0.82
CA ALA A 13 7.95 7.46 2.24
C ALA A 13 8.39 6.14 2.90
N GLU A 14 9.09 6.23 4.03
CA GLU A 14 9.49 5.05 4.81
C GLU A 14 8.31 4.24 5.34
N THR A 15 7.13 4.85 5.47
CA THR A 15 5.89 4.19 5.90
C THR A 15 4.89 4.16 4.76
N VAL A 16 4.41 2.96 4.41
CA VAL A 16 3.49 2.72 3.29
C VAL A 16 2.27 1.90 3.71
N LEU A 17 1.10 2.34 3.26
CA LEU A 17 -0.15 1.59 3.31
C LEU A 17 -0.31 0.75 2.05
N LEU A 18 -0.75 -0.50 2.18
CA LEU A 18 -0.79 -1.48 1.08
C LEU A 18 -2.21 -2.02 0.82
N PRO A 19 -3.11 -1.24 0.20
CA PRO A 19 -4.35 -1.78 -0.34
C PRO A 19 -4.08 -2.73 -1.52
N GLY A 20 -4.89 -3.78 -1.66
CA GLY A 20 -4.84 -4.65 -2.86
C GLY A 20 -5.32 -3.94 -4.12
N ASP A 21 -6.35 -3.11 -3.98
CA ASP A 21 -6.99 -2.38 -5.07
C ASP A 21 -6.31 -1.01 -5.28
N PRO A 22 -5.77 -0.70 -6.48
CA PRO A 22 -5.18 0.61 -6.76
C PRO A 22 -6.19 1.76 -6.72
N LEU A 23 -7.48 1.52 -6.95
CA LEU A 23 -8.52 2.54 -6.80
C LEU A 23 -8.72 2.89 -5.33
N ARG A 24 -8.51 1.94 -4.41
CA ARG A 24 -8.48 2.21 -2.98
C ARG A 24 -7.23 2.99 -2.57
N ALA A 25 -6.08 2.77 -3.21
CA ALA A 25 -4.90 3.60 -3.00
C ALA A 25 -5.17 5.06 -3.37
N LYS A 26 -5.79 5.28 -4.54
CA LYS A 26 -6.25 6.60 -4.99
C LYS A 26 -7.23 7.24 -4.00
N TRP A 27 -8.26 6.50 -3.61
CA TRP A 27 -9.24 6.97 -2.62
C TRP A 27 -8.59 7.36 -1.29
N ILE A 28 -7.64 6.57 -0.78
CA ILE A 28 -6.90 6.90 0.46
C ILE A 28 -6.14 8.22 0.28
N ALA A 29 -5.39 8.35 -0.82
CA ALA A 29 -4.60 9.54 -1.09
C ALA A 29 -5.45 10.80 -1.19
N GLU A 30 -6.55 10.75 -1.96
CA GLU A 30 -7.45 11.90 -2.18
C GLU A 30 -8.27 12.26 -0.94
N THR A 31 -8.56 11.30 -0.07
CA THR A 31 -9.43 11.52 1.09
C THR A 31 -8.64 11.95 2.34
N PHE A 32 -7.45 11.39 2.55
CA PHE A 32 -6.74 11.53 3.83
C PHE A 32 -5.43 12.29 3.72
N PHE A 33 -4.76 12.31 2.56
CA PHE A 33 -3.44 12.95 2.46
C PHE A 33 -3.57 14.43 2.09
N GLU A 34 -2.71 15.24 2.69
CA GLU A 34 -2.39 16.57 2.21
C GLU A 34 -1.35 16.47 1.09
N ASN A 35 -1.59 17.19 -0.01
CA ASN A 35 -0.71 17.27 -1.18
C ASN A 35 -0.29 15.89 -1.74
N PRO A 36 -1.22 14.98 -2.04
CA PRO A 36 -0.87 13.68 -2.61
C PRO A 36 -0.27 13.84 -4.01
N VAL A 37 0.87 13.20 -4.24
CA VAL A 37 1.53 13.09 -5.54
C VAL A 37 1.53 11.63 -5.96
N GLN A 38 1.04 11.34 -7.16
CA GLN A 38 1.08 10.01 -7.73
C GLN A 38 2.48 9.71 -8.27
N TYR A 39 3.19 8.77 -7.65
CA TYR A 39 4.53 8.36 -8.08
C TYR A 39 4.51 7.13 -8.99
N ASN A 40 3.41 6.35 -8.99
CA ASN A 40 3.32 5.15 -9.82
C ASN A 40 1.99 5.03 -10.58
N SER A 41 2.09 4.63 -11.84
CA SER A 41 0.98 4.23 -12.70
C SER A 41 1.31 2.99 -13.54
N VAL A 42 2.49 2.39 -13.35
CA VAL A 42 2.91 1.18 -14.06
C VAL A 42 1.87 0.09 -13.83
N ARG A 43 1.35 -0.50 -14.92
CA ARG A 43 0.29 -1.52 -14.91
C ARG A 43 -1.03 -1.08 -14.23
N ASN A 44 -1.27 0.23 -14.14
CA ASN A 44 -2.34 0.82 -13.34
C ASN A 44 -2.27 0.48 -11.84
N MET A 45 -1.09 0.11 -11.33
CA MET A 45 -0.90 -0.14 -9.90
C MET A 45 -0.53 1.15 -9.17
N PHE A 46 -1.55 1.96 -8.91
CA PHE A 46 -1.36 3.31 -8.40
C PHE A 46 -0.64 3.36 -7.06
N GLY A 47 0.29 4.30 -6.96
CA GLY A 47 1.05 4.63 -5.76
C GLY A 47 1.09 6.13 -5.56
N PHE A 48 0.88 6.58 -4.32
CA PHE A 48 0.85 7.99 -3.96
C PHE A 48 1.65 8.24 -2.69
N THR A 49 2.25 9.43 -2.60
CA THR A 49 2.87 9.94 -1.38
C THR A 49 2.27 11.29 -1.06
N GLY A 50 1.94 11.51 0.21
CA GLY A 50 1.49 12.80 0.71
C GLY A 50 1.85 12.95 2.19
N THR A 51 1.14 13.85 2.87
CA THR A 51 1.32 14.08 4.30
C THR A 51 0.04 13.78 5.06
N TYR A 52 0.14 13.15 6.23
CA TYR A 52 -0.98 12.94 7.15
C TYR A 52 -0.54 13.37 8.55
N ASN A 53 -1.22 14.34 9.15
CA ASN A 53 -0.84 14.91 10.46
C ASN A 53 0.64 15.34 10.54
N GLY A 54 1.14 16.00 9.50
CA GLY A 54 2.54 16.43 9.40
C GLY A 54 3.56 15.32 9.14
N GLN A 55 3.13 14.07 8.96
CA GLN A 55 4.00 12.93 8.67
C GLN A 55 3.91 12.51 7.21
N ARG A 56 5.05 12.33 6.55
CA ARG A 56 5.11 11.83 5.18
C ARG A 56 4.72 10.35 5.15
N VAL A 57 3.72 10.00 4.35
CA VAL A 57 3.19 8.64 4.25
C VAL A 57 2.86 8.31 2.80
N SER A 58 3.07 7.06 2.42
CA SER A 58 2.74 6.56 1.09
C SER A 58 1.58 5.56 1.14
N VAL A 59 0.94 5.35 -0.01
CA VAL A 59 -0.03 4.28 -0.24
C VAL A 59 0.24 3.66 -1.60
N GLN A 60 0.34 2.32 -1.66
CA GLN A 60 0.68 1.57 -2.87
C GLN A 60 -0.30 0.42 -3.08
N GLY A 61 -0.92 0.36 -4.27
CA GLY A 61 -1.66 -0.82 -4.70
C GLY A 61 -0.76 -2.06 -4.80
N THR A 62 -1.24 -3.23 -4.38
CA THR A 62 -0.44 -4.48 -4.43
C THR A 62 -0.97 -5.53 -5.39
N GLY A 63 -2.14 -5.33 -5.98
CA GLY A 63 -2.89 -6.38 -6.67
C GLY A 63 -3.37 -7.47 -5.71
N MET A 64 -3.70 -8.63 -6.27
CA MET A 64 -4.28 -9.77 -5.55
C MET A 64 -3.33 -10.98 -5.53
N GLY A 65 -3.29 -11.68 -4.40
CA GLY A 65 -2.50 -12.90 -4.20
C GLY A 65 -1.07 -12.65 -3.73
N ALA A 66 -0.49 -13.66 -3.06
CA ALA A 66 0.86 -13.62 -2.51
C ALA A 66 1.95 -13.28 -3.56
N PRO A 67 1.91 -13.80 -4.80
CA PRO A 67 2.90 -13.44 -5.80
C PRO A 67 2.88 -11.95 -6.18
N SER A 68 1.69 -11.36 -6.31
CA SER A 68 1.55 -9.94 -6.69
C SER A 68 2.09 -9.03 -5.58
N ILE A 69 1.66 -9.21 -4.33
CA ILE A 69 2.17 -8.39 -3.22
C ILE A 69 3.65 -8.63 -2.96
N GLY A 70 4.16 -9.85 -3.19
CA GLY A 70 5.58 -10.17 -3.05
C GLY A 70 6.49 -9.31 -3.94
N ILE A 71 6.08 -9.07 -5.19
CA ILE A 71 6.81 -8.18 -6.11
C ILE A 71 6.87 -6.75 -5.56
N TYR A 72 5.71 -6.14 -5.28
CA TYR A 72 5.66 -4.75 -4.82
C TYR A 72 6.33 -4.58 -3.46
N ALA A 73 6.15 -5.53 -2.54
CA ALA A 73 6.81 -5.49 -1.25
C ALA A 73 8.33 -5.56 -1.42
N HIS A 74 8.85 -6.49 -2.22
CA HIS A 74 10.28 -6.61 -2.45
C HIS A 74 10.88 -5.30 -2.99
N GLU A 75 10.31 -4.73 -4.06
CA GLU A 75 10.79 -3.48 -4.64
C GLU A 75 10.67 -2.31 -3.65
N LEU A 76 9.57 -2.20 -2.90
CA LEU A 76 9.39 -1.13 -1.89
C LEU A 76 10.48 -1.16 -0.81
N PHE A 77 10.80 -2.34 -0.28
CA PHE A 77 11.80 -2.47 0.78
C PHE A 77 13.23 -2.37 0.24
N GLU A 78 13.56 -3.07 -0.84
CA GLU A 78 14.92 -3.16 -1.37
C GLU A 78 15.31 -1.91 -2.18
N ASP A 79 14.45 -1.46 -3.11
CA ASP A 79 14.80 -0.41 -4.06
C ASP A 79 14.43 1.00 -3.57
N PHE A 80 13.43 1.11 -2.68
CA PHE A 80 12.89 2.40 -2.22
C PHE A 80 13.05 2.65 -0.72
N GLY A 81 13.68 1.73 0.03
CA GLY A 81 14.04 1.94 1.43
C GLY A 81 12.84 2.06 2.38
N VAL A 82 11.67 1.53 2.02
CA VAL A 82 10.52 1.44 2.94
C VAL A 82 10.94 0.67 4.19
N GLN A 83 10.53 1.18 5.36
CA GLN A 83 10.83 0.58 6.66
C GLN A 83 9.59 -0.06 7.30
N LYS A 84 8.40 0.43 6.96
CA LYS A 84 7.13 0.01 7.57
C LYS A 84 6.07 -0.14 6.50
N ALA A 85 5.48 -1.33 6.41
CA ALA A 85 4.39 -1.62 5.48
C ALA A 85 3.17 -2.13 6.25
N ILE A 86 2.00 -1.53 6.02
CA ILE A 86 0.74 -1.92 6.66
C ILE A 86 -0.29 -2.23 5.59
N ARG A 87 -0.70 -3.50 5.47
CA ARG A 87 -1.75 -3.90 4.54
C ARG A 87 -3.12 -3.45 5.03
N VAL A 88 -3.86 -2.75 4.18
CA VAL A 88 -5.24 -2.30 4.41
C VAL A 88 -6.18 -2.95 3.39
N GLY A 89 -6.72 -4.11 3.76
CA GLY A 89 -7.50 -4.96 2.88
C GLY A 89 -8.89 -5.30 3.41
N THR A 90 -9.61 -6.10 2.62
CA THR A 90 -10.85 -6.77 3.03
C THR A 90 -10.58 -8.26 3.19
N SER A 91 -11.40 -8.94 3.99
CA SER A 91 -11.36 -10.39 4.16
C SER A 91 -12.77 -10.94 4.35
N GLY A 92 -12.94 -12.24 4.09
CA GLY A 92 -14.12 -12.98 4.53
C GLY A 92 -13.97 -13.33 6.02
N GLY A 93 -14.95 -12.96 6.84
CA GLY A 93 -14.96 -13.28 8.27
C GLY A 93 -15.41 -14.72 8.53
N LEU A 94 -14.85 -15.34 9.57
CA LEU A 94 -15.36 -16.58 10.16
C LEU A 94 -15.97 -16.27 11.53
N ALA A 95 -16.99 -17.03 11.94
CA ALA A 95 -17.62 -16.82 13.25
C ALA A 95 -16.56 -16.89 14.38
N PRO A 96 -16.57 -15.95 15.35
CA PRO A 96 -17.66 -15.01 15.66
C PRO A 96 -17.58 -13.63 14.99
N THR A 97 -16.72 -13.43 13.98
CA THR A 97 -16.53 -12.14 13.29
C THR A 97 -17.83 -11.64 12.65
N LYS A 98 -18.08 -10.33 12.74
CA LYS A 98 -19.25 -9.63 12.18
C LYS A 98 -18.86 -8.73 11.01
N LEU A 99 -19.85 -8.34 10.21
CA LEU A 99 -19.65 -7.39 9.12
C LEU A 99 -19.12 -6.05 9.69
N ARG A 100 -18.06 -5.52 9.06
CA ARG A 100 -17.32 -4.30 9.46
C ARG A 100 -16.41 -4.45 10.68
N ASP A 101 -16.23 -5.66 11.22
CA ASP A 101 -15.17 -5.87 12.19
C ASP A 101 -13.80 -5.61 11.54
N VAL A 102 -12.91 -4.96 12.29
CA VAL A 102 -11.52 -4.74 11.90
C VAL A 102 -10.67 -5.81 12.56
N VAL A 103 -9.96 -6.58 11.75
CA VAL A 103 -9.11 -7.68 12.20
C VAL A 103 -7.64 -7.30 12.00
N ILE A 104 -6.85 -7.44 13.06
CA ILE A 104 -5.39 -7.37 12.99
C ILE A 104 -4.89 -8.81 12.94
N ALA A 105 -4.35 -9.21 11.78
CA ALA A 105 -3.81 -10.56 11.61
C ALA A 105 -2.51 -10.72 12.41
N MET A 106 -2.47 -11.68 13.34
CA MET A 106 -1.25 -11.99 14.10
C MET A 106 -0.25 -12.83 13.28
N THR A 107 -0.75 -13.66 12.36
CA THR A 107 0.07 -14.58 11.56
C THR A 107 -0.65 -14.97 10.27
N SER A 108 0.06 -15.63 9.37
CA SER A 108 -0.47 -16.28 8.15
C SER A 108 0.27 -17.59 7.90
N SER A 109 -0.45 -18.58 7.35
CA SER A 109 0.14 -19.81 6.80
C SER A 109 -0.36 -20.00 5.38
N THR A 110 0.48 -20.60 4.54
CA THR A 110 0.06 -21.25 3.29
C THR A 110 -0.41 -22.67 3.56
#